data_AF-A0A934XP63-F1
#
_entry.id   AF-A0A934XP63-F1
#
_cell.length_a   1.000
_cell.length_b   1.000
_cell.length_c   1.000
_cell.angle_alpha   90.00
_cell.angle_beta   90.00
_cell.angle_gamma   90.00
#
_symmetry.space_group_name_H-M   'P 1'
#
loop_
_entity.id
_entity.type
_entity.pdbx_description
1 polymer ?
#
loop_
_entity_poly.entity_id
_entity_poly.type
_entity_poly.pdbx_seq_one_letter_code
_entity_poly.pdbx_strand_id
1 'polypeptide(L)'
;MRKFIVFCLFILTGSALLILTACAPVMTQATREVPPLPPTLDPNPLPAYVVPAQADLMRKLDLPSTEVVASTVETVDWPNSCLGLMKPEDVCLEVITPGYRIIFHTPKGDYAYHTDRSGQKFRAAGLLPAGTPSPIATPAIIKPGDSGIEGLVTISPTCGGPVRPGQDCTAPYQASITVLDQADRVVSQVSSDAEGRFRLALPPGNYTLRPEKPAKGIARAADVSVTVTAGQVTTVGITYDSGLR
;
A
#
# COMPACT_ATOMS: atom_id res chain seq x y z
N MET A 1 55.46 -88.28 54.49
CA MET A 1 55.54 -88.57 53.04
C MET A 1 54.22 -89.18 52.59
N ARG A 2 53.63 -88.65 51.49
CA ARG A 2 52.53 -89.23 50.66
C ARG A 2 51.15 -89.40 51.34
N LYS A 3 50.00 -89.10 50.72
CA LYS A 3 49.65 -88.49 49.42
C LYS A 3 48.14 -88.16 49.46
N PHE A 4 47.81 -86.90 49.15
CA PHE A 4 46.72 -86.37 48.33
C PHE A 4 45.30 -86.97 48.41
N ILE A 5 44.38 -86.24 49.04
CA ILE A 5 43.37 -85.32 48.44
C ILE A 5 42.18 -86.07 47.83
N VAL A 6 41.09 -86.04 48.60
CA VAL A 6 39.76 -86.61 48.35
C VAL A 6 38.76 -85.48 48.58
N PHE A 7 37.82 -85.37 47.63
CA PHE A 7 36.45 -84.85 47.71
C PHE A 7 36.19 -83.53 48.45
N CYS A 8 35.69 -82.50 47.74
CA CYS A 8 34.27 -82.31 47.41
C CYS A 8 33.46 -81.79 48.62
N LEU A 9 32.67 -80.74 48.34
CA LEU A 9 31.63 -80.08 49.14
C LEU A 9 32.03 -78.97 50.13
N PHE A 10 31.48 -77.77 49.82
CA PHE A 10 30.75 -76.88 50.75
C PHE A 10 31.63 -76.04 51.72
N ILE A 11 31.48 -74.73 51.90
CA ILE A 11 30.41 -73.80 51.53
C ILE A 11 30.82 -72.37 52.01
N LEU A 12 30.15 -71.33 51.49
CA LEU A 12 29.95 -69.98 52.07
C LEU A 12 31.19 -69.08 52.27
N THR A 13 31.24 -67.97 51.53
CA THR A 13 30.99 -66.61 52.07
C THR A 13 31.18 -65.51 51.01
N GLY A 14 30.33 -64.47 51.08
CA GLY A 14 30.63 -63.10 50.62
C GLY A 14 30.38 -62.82 49.13
N SER A 15 29.21 -62.32 48.73
CA SER A 15 28.86 -60.89 48.78
C SER A 15 29.88 -59.98 48.10
N ALA A 16 29.67 -59.70 46.82
CA ALA A 16 30.04 -58.41 46.22
C ALA A 16 29.17 -58.17 44.99
N LEU A 17 28.04 -57.53 45.25
CA LEU A 17 27.10 -56.95 44.30
C LEU A 17 27.84 -55.88 43.46
N LEU A 18 28.22 -56.22 42.24
CA LEU A 18 28.76 -55.28 41.26
C LEU A 18 27.72 -55.09 40.15
N ILE A 19 26.66 -54.35 40.47
CA ILE A 19 25.75 -53.81 39.46
C ILE A 19 26.50 -52.64 38.82
N LEU A 20 27.11 -52.88 37.66
CA LEU A 20 27.62 -51.84 36.78
C LEU A 20 26.42 -51.03 36.26
N THR A 21 25.96 -50.05 37.03
CA THR A 21 25.10 -48.97 36.55
C THR A 21 25.90 -48.16 35.54
N ALA A 22 25.75 -48.49 34.27
CA ALA A 22 26.25 -47.69 33.17
C ALA A 22 25.45 -46.38 33.13
N CYS A 23 26.04 -45.28 33.61
CA CYS A 23 25.65 -43.95 33.20
C CYS A 23 25.91 -43.84 31.70
N ALA A 24 24.90 -44.06 30.87
CA ALA A 24 24.94 -43.55 29.51
C ALA A 24 24.94 -42.01 29.61
N PRO A 25 25.90 -41.30 28.99
CA PRO A 25 25.79 -39.85 28.86
C PRO A 25 24.55 -39.57 28.04
N VAL A 26 23.60 -38.83 28.62
CA VAL A 26 22.51 -38.20 27.87
C VAL A 26 23.19 -37.37 26.78
N MET A 27 23.03 -37.78 25.52
CA MET A 27 23.35 -36.92 24.40
C MET A 27 22.44 -35.71 24.52
N THR A 28 23.00 -34.61 25.01
CA THR A 28 22.42 -33.28 24.86
C THR A 28 22.20 -33.08 23.37
N GLN A 29 20.98 -33.30 22.91
CA GLN A 29 20.55 -32.76 21.64
C GLN A 29 20.72 -31.26 21.78
N ALA A 30 21.75 -30.73 21.13
CA ALA A 30 21.75 -29.35 20.72
C ALA A 30 20.48 -29.18 19.89
N THR A 31 19.42 -28.70 20.52
CA THR A 31 18.34 -28.03 19.83
C THR A 31 19.03 -27.00 18.96
N ARG A 32 19.06 -27.28 17.66
CA ARG A 32 19.41 -26.30 16.64
C ARG A 32 18.37 -25.20 16.82
N GLU A 33 18.70 -24.23 17.67
CA GLU A 33 17.94 -23.01 17.81
C GLU A 33 17.96 -22.42 16.41
N VAL A 34 16.80 -22.51 15.75
CA VAL A 34 16.59 -21.92 14.44
C VAL A 34 16.93 -20.44 14.65
N PRO A 35 17.95 -19.90 13.96
CA PRO A 35 18.28 -18.50 14.07
C PRO A 35 16.99 -17.70 13.88
N PRO A 36 16.70 -16.69 14.72
CA PRO A 36 15.52 -15.87 14.51
C PRO A 36 15.56 -15.38 13.06
N LEU A 37 14.50 -15.70 12.31
CA LEU A 37 14.35 -15.27 10.93
C LEU A 37 14.63 -13.75 10.89
N PRO A 38 15.45 -13.27 9.95
CA PRO A 38 15.60 -11.83 9.77
C PRO A 38 14.20 -11.20 9.62
N PRO A 39 13.99 -9.97 10.13
CA PRO A 39 12.69 -9.33 10.08
C PRO A 39 12.12 -9.43 8.66
N THR A 40 10.96 -10.06 8.54
CA THR A 40 10.25 -10.23 7.28
C THR A 40 10.07 -8.86 6.65
N LEU A 41 10.75 -8.65 5.52
CA LEU A 41 10.57 -7.51 4.63
C LEU A 41 9.07 -7.32 4.37
N ASP A 42 8.58 -6.12 4.66
CA ASP A 42 7.29 -5.50 4.33
C ASP A 42 6.10 -6.44 4.01
N PRO A 43 5.02 -6.44 4.82
CA PRO A 43 3.87 -7.33 4.66
C PRO A 43 2.99 -7.06 3.42
N ASN A 44 3.37 -6.13 2.55
CA ASN A 44 2.67 -5.86 1.29
C ASN A 44 3.67 -5.92 0.12
N PRO A 45 3.67 -7.02 -0.66
CA PRO A 45 4.55 -7.11 -1.82
C PRO A 45 4.21 -5.99 -2.81
N LEU A 46 5.23 -5.35 -3.40
CA LEU A 46 5.03 -4.35 -4.43
C LEU A 46 4.17 -4.94 -5.57
N PRO A 47 3.18 -4.19 -6.09
CA PRO A 47 2.36 -4.67 -7.19
C PRO A 47 3.19 -5.06 -8.40
N ALA A 48 2.79 -6.13 -9.11
CA ALA A 48 3.57 -6.68 -10.22
C ALA A 48 3.90 -5.65 -11.32
N TYR A 49 3.04 -4.65 -11.52
CA TYR A 49 3.24 -3.59 -12.52
C TYR A 49 4.32 -2.56 -12.12
N VAL A 50 4.73 -2.52 -10.84
CA VAL A 50 5.76 -1.61 -10.32
C VAL A 50 7.17 -2.21 -10.48
N VAL A 51 7.27 -3.53 -10.36
CA VAL A 51 8.55 -4.26 -10.29
C VAL A 51 9.47 -3.99 -11.49
N PRO A 52 9.01 -4.01 -12.76
CA PRO A 52 9.88 -3.75 -13.91
C PRO A 52 10.47 -2.34 -13.92
N ALA A 53 9.65 -1.34 -13.57
CA ALA A 53 10.06 0.06 -13.52
C ALA A 53 11.05 0.32 -12.36
N GLN A 54 10.80 -0.28 -11.19
CA GLN A 54 11.71 -0.20 -10.05
C GLN A 54 13.07 -0.83 -10.37
N ALA A 55 13.07 -2.02 -10.97
CA ALA A 55 14.30 -2.71 -11.36
C ALA A 55 15.11 -1.94 -12.42
N ASP A 56 14.44 -1.24 -13.34
CA ASP A 56 15.10 -0.34 -14.28
C ASP A 56 15.77 0.84 -13.57
N LEU A 57 15.09 1.46 -12.61
CA LEU A 57 15.63 2.59 -11.86
C LEU A 57 16.81 2.17 -10.96
N MET A 58 16.68 1.04 -10.27
CA MET A 58 17.76 0.45 -9.46
C MET A 58 19.03 0.25 -10.29
N ARG A 59 18.92 -0.33 -11.49
CA ARG A 59 20.06 -0.52 -12.40
C ARG A 59 20.64 0.79 -12.91
N LYS A 60 19.81 1.78 -13.22
CA LYS A 60 20.26 3.09 -13.73
C LYS A 60 21.02 3.90 -12.68
N LEU A 61 20.60 3.82 -11.43
CA LEU A 61 21.18 4.60 -10.34
C LEU A 61 22.18 3.81 -9.49
N ASP A 62 22.34 2.51 -9.77
CA ASP A 62 23.15 1.58 -8.98
C ASP A 62 22.76 1.63 -7.49
N LEU A 63 21.46 1.49 -7.23
CA LEU A 63 20.87 1.56 -5.88
C LEU A 63 20.24 0.21 -5.51
N PRO A 64 20.34 -0.22 -4.23
CA PRO A 64 19.63 -1.40 -3.75
C PRO A 64 18.12 -1.15 -3.68
N SER A 65 17.32 -2.23 -3.65
CA SER A 65 15.85 -2.14 -3.58
C SER A 65 15.34 -1.42 -2.32
N THR A 66 16.14 -1.40 -1.25
CA THR A 66 15.84 -0.68 0.00
C THR A 66 15.89 0.84 -0.15
N GLU A 67 16.57 1.35 -1.18
CA GLU A 67 16.72 2.78 -1.45
C GLU A 67 15.84 3.28 -2.59
N VAL A 68 15.08 2.38 -3.24
CA VAL A 68 14.18 2.72 -4.35
C VAL A 68 12.76 2.36 -3.92
N VAL A 69 12.09 3.29 -3.26
CA VAL A 69 10.76 3.04 -2.67
C VAL A 69 9.69 3.66 -3.57
N ALA A 70 8.69 2.89 -3.97
CA ALA A 70 7.52 3.42 -4.67
C ALA A 70 6.69 4.26 -3.69
N SER A 71 6.68 5.58 -3.86
CA SER A 71 5.99 6.52 -2.97
C SER A 71 4.55 6.79 -3.40
N THR A 72 4.28 6.74 -4.71
CA THR A 72 2.97 7.13 -5.27
C THR A 72 2.69 6.31 -6.52
N VAL A 73 1.49 5.76 -6.62
CA VAL A 73 0.98 5.06 -7.80
C VAL A 73 -0.40 5.63 -8.13
N GLU A 74 -0.49 6.29 -9.28
CA GLU A 74 -1.73 6.88 -9.81
C GLU A 74 -2.17 6.10 -11.05
N THR A 75 -3.48 5.86 -11.19
CA THR A 75 -4.01 5.28 -12.43
C THR A 75 -4.21 6.40 -13.45
N VAL A 76 -3.63 6.27 -14.64
CA VAL A 76 -3.64 7.32 -15.67
C VAL A 76 -3.98 6.72 -17.04
N ASP A 77 -4.83 7.42 -17.79
CA ASP A 77 -5.11 7.13 -19.19
C ASP A 77 -4.17 7.95 -20.08
N TRP A 78 -3.16 7.30 -20.65
CA TRP A 78 -2.14 7.98 -21.45
C TRP A 78 -2.66 8.32 -22.85
N PRO A 79 -2.27 9.46 -23.44
CA PRO A 79 -2.80 9.90 -24.73
C PRO A 79 -2.30 9.09 -25.94
N ASN A 80 -1.25 8.28 -25.76
CA ASN A 80 -0.62 7.51 -26.83
C ASN A 80 0.03 6.22 -26.29
N SER A 81 0.44 5.33 -27.20
CA SER A 81 1.10 4.07 -26.88
C SER A 81 2.49 4.21 -26.25
N CYS A 82 3.04 5.43 -26.20
CA CYS A 82 4.28 5.78 -25.53
C CYS A 82 4.05 6.39 -24.15
N LEU A 83 2.85 6.19 -23.59
CA LEU A 83 2.55 6.54 -22.21
C LEU A 83 2.74 8.05 -21.93
N GLY A 84 2.48 8.88 -22.94
CA GLY A 84 2.67 10.33 -22.86
C GLY A 84 4.13 10.81 -22.90
N LEU A 85 5.11 9.90 -23.06
CA LEU A 85 6.55 10.19 -23.10
C LEU A 85 7.15 9.84 -24.46
N MET A 86 6.74 10.59 -25.48
CA MET A 86 7.24 10.46 -26.85
C MET A 86 8.59 11.18 -26.99
N LYS A 87 9.62 10.43 -27.40
CA LYS A 87 10.93 10.97 -27.77
C LYS A 87 10.97 11.31 -29.27
N PRO A 88 11.94 12.12 -29.72
CA PRO A 88 12.06 12.49 -31.13
C PRO A 88 12.16 11.30 -32.09
N GLU A 89 12.74 10.18 -31.64
CA GLU A 89 12.91 8.95 -32.42
C GLU A 89 11.72 7.98 -32.34
N ASP A 90 10.74 8.24 -31.47
CA ASP A 90 9.62 7.33 -31.26
C ASP A 90 8.54 7.47 -32.33
N VAL A 91 7.99 6.33 -32.75
CA VAL A 91 6.73 6.27 -33.51
C VAL A 91 5.66 5.68 -32.60
N CYS A 92 4.80 6.54 -32.06
CA CYS A 92 3.75 6.18 -31.12
C CYS A 92 2.40 6.18 -31.82
N LEU A 93 1.53 5.22 -31.51
CA LEU A 93 0.14 5.25 -31.93
C LEU A 93 -0.65 6.20 -31.02
N GLU A 94 -1.52 7.03 -31.60
CA GLU A 94 -2.43 7.94 -30.89
C GLU A 94 -3.64 7.17 -30.34
N VAL A 95 -3.37 6.27 -29.40
CA VAL A 95 -4.39 5.45 -28.74
C VAL A 95 -4.31 5.66 -27.24
N ILE A 96 -5.48 5.88 -26.63
CA ILE A 96 -5.60 5.97 -25.18
C ILE A 96 -5.11 4.66 -24.56
N THR A 97 -4.03 4.72 -23.79
CA THR A 97 -3.38 3.56 -23.18
C THR A 97 -3.50 3.67 -21.67
N PRO A 98 -4.40 2.92 -21.02
CA PRO A 98 -4.50 2.94 -19.57
C PRO A 98 -3.24 2.36 -18.90
N GLY A 99 -2.87 2.90 -17.74
CA GLY A 99 -1.75 2.40 -16.97
C GLY A 99 -1.52 3.17 -15.68
N TYR A 100 -0.26 3.25 -15.25
CA TYR A 100 0.10 3.84 -13.96
C TYR A 100 1.20 4.88 -14.05
N ARG A 101 1.08 5.96 -13.28
CA ARG A 101 2.16 6.89 -13.00
C ARG A 101 2.74 6.56 -11.63
N ILE A 102 4.01 6.19 -11.61
CA ILE A 102 4.72 5.72 -10.42
C ILE A 102 5.80 6.74 -10.08
N ILE A 103 5.87 7.16 -8.82
CA ILE A 103 6.96 7.98 -8.29
C ILE A 103 7.81 7.09 -7.38
N PHE A 104 9.11 7.06 -7.64
CA PHE A 104 10.10 6.39 -6.81
C PHE A 104 10.91 7.42 -6.03
N HIS A 105 10.91 7.28 -4.71
CA HIS A 105 11.80 8.04 -3.83
C HIS A 105 13.17 7.36 -3.78
N THR A 106 14.23 8.14 -3.99
CA THR A 106 15.62 7.66 -3.89
C THR A 106 16.51 8.71 -3.21
N PRO A 107 17.68 8.33 -2.65
CA PRO A 107 18.66 9.28 -2.14
C PRO A 107 19.17 10.28 -3.21
N LYS A 108 19.02 9.95 -4.50
CA LYS A 108 19.40 10.79 -5.64
C LYS A 108 18.24 11.64 -6.17
N GLY A 109 17.14 11.71 -5.43
CA GLY A 109 15.92 12.45 -5.77
C GLY A 109 14.78 11.56 -6.26
N ASP A 110 13.63 12.17 -6.56
CA ASP A 110 12.42 11.46 -6.94
C ASP A 110 12.37 11.22 -8.46
N TYR A 111 12.03 10.00 -8.87
CA TYR A 111 11.95 9.63 -10.28
C TYR A 111 10.55 9.20 -10.65
N ALA A 112 9.98 9.82 -11.69
CA ALA A 112 8.68 9.44 -12.21
C ALA A 112 8.82 8.43 -13.36
N TYR A 113 7.96 7.42 -13.35
CA TYR A 113 7.82 6.38 -14.37
C TYR A 113 6.36 6.28 -14.80
N HIS A 114 6.13 6.11 -16.10
CA HIS A 114 4.83 5.83 -16.66
C HIS A 114 4.81 4.39 -17.14
N THR A 115 3.78 3.62 -16.81
CA THR A 115 3.61 2.22 -17.22
C THR A 115 2.27 2.00 -17.89
N ASP A 116 2.13 0.91 -18.63
CA ASP A 116 0.83 0.34 -19.00
C ASP A 116 0.22 -0.44 -17.81
N ARG A 117 -1.01 -0.95 -17.95
CA ARG A 117 -1.68 -1.74 -16.89
C ARG A 117 -0.90 -2.99 -16.47
N SER A 118 -0.12 -3.57 -17.38
CA SER A 118 0.65 -4.78 -17.11
C SER A 118 2.01 -4.51 -16.44
N GLY A 119 2.51 -3.28 -16.53
CA GLY A 119 3.88 -2.90 -16.16
C GLY A 119 4.95 -3.39 -17.12
N GLN A 120 4.59 -4.12 -18.18
CA GLN A 120 5.53 -4.65 -19.18
C GLN A 120 6.06 -3.56 -20.11
N LYS A 121 5.26 -2.50 -20.33
CA LYS A 121 5.70 -1.29 -21.01
C LYS A 121 5.84 -0.20 -19.97
N PHE A 122 7.03 0.36 -19.84
CA PHE A 122 7.28 1.49 -18.97
C PHE A 122 8.27 2.47 -19.60
N ARG A 123 8.18 3.74 -19.20
CA ARG A 123 9.08 4.82 -19.61
C ARG A 123 9.40 5.70 -18.41
N ALA A 124 10.68 6.05 -18.25
CA ALA A 124 11.10 7.01 -17.25
C ALA A 124 10.75 8.42 -17.74
N ALA A 125 9.93 9.14 -16.98
CA ALA A 125 9.72 10.57 -17.16
C ALA A 125 10.97 11.36 -16.73
N GLY A 126 11.77 10.80 -15.81
CA GLY A 126 13.06 11.34 -15.37
C GLY A 126 13.09 11.75 -13.90
N LEU A 127 14.19 12.38 -13.50
CA LEU A 127 14.35 13.01 -12.19
C LEU A 127 13.39 14.20 -12.10
N LEU A 128 12.57 14.23 -11.07
CA LEU A 128 11.75 15.39 -10.74
C LEU A 128 12.68 16.47 -10.18
N PRO A 129 12.74 17.68 -10.78
CA PRO A 129 13.56 18.76 -10.25
C PRO A 129 13.19 19.05 -8.80
N ALA A 130 14.20 19.15 -7.92
CA ALA A 130 14.06 19.38 -6.48
C ALA A 130 13.42 20.75 -6.08
N GLY A 131 12.77 21.42 -7.02
CA GLY A 131 12.10 22.71 -6.85
C GLY A 131 11.06 23.02 -7.92
N THR A 132 10.72 22.08 -8.81
CA THR A 132 9.45 22.20 -9.55
C THR A 132 8.33 21.88 -8.56
N PRO A 133 7.32 22.76 -8.39
CA PRO A 133 6.06 22.31 -7.81
C PRO A 133 5.49 21.26 -8.77
N SER A 134 5.77 19.99 -8.47
CA SER A 134 4.97 18.89 -8.97
C SER A 134 3.52 19.23 -8.61
N PRO A 135 2.55 19.13 -9.53
CA PRO A 135 1.15 19.25 -9.18
C PRO A 135 0.70 17.98 -8.45
N ILE A 136 1.34 17.68 -7.32
CA ILE A 136 0.96 16.74 -6.25
C ILE A 136 1.84 17.17 -5.09
N ALA A 137 1.27 17.95 -4.16
CA ALA A 137 1.93 18.22 -2.89
C ALA A 137 2.04 16.91 -2.11
N THR A 138 3.25 16.66 -1.62
CA THR A 138 3.65 15.65 -0.64
C THR A 138 2.61 15.43 0.47
N PRO A 139 2.18 14.20 0.80
CA PRO A 139 2.04 13.86 2.19
C PRO A 139 3.44 13.59 2.73
N ALA A 140 3.80 14.31 3.79
CA ALA A 140 4.89 13.92 4.67
C ALA A 140 4.75 12.42 5.00
N ILE A 141 5.85 11.75 5.35
CA ILE A 141 5.77 10.49 6.08
C ILE A 141 5.08 10.79 7.42
N ILE A 142 3.75 10.78 7.42
CA ILE A 142 2.92 10.77 8.62
C ILE A 142 2.82 9.29 8.97
N LYS A 143 3.01 8.96 10.24
CA LYS A 143 2.53 7.68 10.77
C LYS A 143 1.11 7.45 10.24
N PRO A 144 0.85 6.36 9.50
CA PRO A 144 -0.52 5.96 9.19
C PRO A 144 -1.23 5.69 10.53
N GLY A 145 -2.34 6.37 10.82
CA GLY A 145 -3.24 5.88 11.88
C GLY A 145 -4.11 6.88 12.62
N ASP A 146 -3.69 8.13 12.83
CA ASP A 146 -4.36 8.92 13.88
C ASP A 146 -5.31 10.00 13.37
N SER A 147 -5.23 10.51 12.13
CA SER A 147 -6.11 11.62 11.69
C SER A 147 -6.49 11.54 10.23
N GLY A 148 -7.71 12.00 9.89
CA GLY A 148 -8.16 12.01 8.51
C GLY A 148 -9.63 12.33 8.32
N ILE A 149 -10.13 12.00 7.13
CA ILE A 149 -11.51 12.20 6.71
C ILE A 149 -12.08 10.85 6.27
N GLU A 150 -13.29 10.56 6.74
CA GLU A 150 -14.16 9.56 6.15
C GLU A 150 -15.36 10.29 5.54
N GLY A 151 -15.78 9.91 4.34
CA GLY A 151 -16.94 10.54 3.76
C GLY A 151 -17.85 9.61 3.00
N LEU A 152 -19.09 10.09 2.83
CA LEU A 152 -20.13 9.46 2.02
C LEU A 152 -20.61 10.47 0.99
N VAL A 153 -20.58 10.06 -0.26
CA VAL A 153 -21.03 10.83 -1.41
C VAL A 153 -22.36 10.25 -1.88
N THR A 154 -23.36 11.11 -1.96
CA THR A 154 -24.69 10.76 -2.45
C THR A 154 -25.10 11.65 -3.61
N ILE A 155 -26.08 11.21 -4.39
CA ILE A 155 -26.71 11.98 -5.44
C ILE A 155 -28.22 12.00 -5.24
N SER A 156 -28.84 13.17 -5.40
CA SER A 156 -30.29 13.37 -5.24
C SER A 156 -30.79 14.54 -6.10
N PRO A 157 -32.04 14.50 -6.62
CA PRO A 157 -32.93 13.34 -6.66
C PRO A 157 -32.53 12.35 -7.77
N THR A 158 -32.69 11.04 -7.56
CA THR A 158 -32.50 10.01 -8.59
C THR A 158 -33.79 9.60 -9.31
N CYS A 159 -34.94 10.01 -8.76
CA CYS A 159 -36.25 9.74 -9.32
C CYS A 159 -36.70 10.90 -10.22
N GLY A 160 -37.42 10.60 -11.30
CA GLY A 160 -38.14 11.61 -12.08
C GLY A 160 -39.56 11.86 -11.55
N GLY A 161 -40.06 13.10 -11.71
CA GLY A 161 -41.42 13.49 -11.31
C GLY A 161 -41.53 13.87 -9.82
N PRO A 162 -42.76 14.17 -9.33
CA PRO A 162 -42.95 14.62 -7.97
C PRO A 162 -42.57 13.53 -6.97
N VAL A 163 -41.63 13.84 -6.07
CA VAL A 163 -41.21 12.95 -4.98
C VAL A 163 -42.41 12.72 -4.05
N ARG A 164 -42.77 11.46 -3.83
CA ARG A 164 -43.87 11.10 -2.91
C ARG A 164 -43.37 11.12 -1.46
N PRO A 165 -44.24 11.40 -0.48
CA PRO A 165 -43.88 11.26 0.94
C PRO A 165 -43.36 9.85 1.25
N GLY A 166 -42.17 9.76 1.83
CA GLY A 166 -41.50 8.50 2.18
C GLY A 166 -40.69 7.85 1.05
N GLN A 167 -40.62 8.46 -0.14
CA GLN A 167 -39.80 7.97 -1.24
C GLN A 167 -38.36 8.53 -1.11
N ASP A 168 -37.38 7.65 -0.89
CA ASP A 168 -35.97 8.03 -0.90
C ASP A 168 -35.47 8.09 -2.35
N CYS A 169 -35.12 9.29 -2.78
CA CYS A 169 -34.53 9.56 -4.08
C CYS A 169 -33.04 9.90 -3.96
N THR A 170 -32.41 9.42 -2.90
CA THR A 170 -30.97 9.53 -2.66
C THR A 170 -30.31 8.20 -2.99
N ALA A 171 -29.23 8.22 -3.75
CA ALA A 171 -28.40 7.04 -3.98
C ALA A 171 -26.93 7.33 -3.67
N PRO A 172 -26.13 6.31 -3.33
CA PRO A 172 -24.68 6.42 -3.32
C PRO A 172 -24.16 6.89 -4.68
N TYR A 173 -23.08 7.68 -4.67
CA TYR A 173 -22.50 8.23 -5.89
C TYR A 173 -20.98 8.15 -5.90
N GLN A 174 -20.44 7.53 -6.94
CA GLN A 174 -19.01 7.48 -7.20
C GLN A 174 -18.57 8.78 -7.90
N ALA A 175 -17.68 9.53 -7.27
CA ALA A 175 -17.15 10.79 -7.77
C ALA A 175 -15.70 11.01 -7.34
N SER A 176 -14.97 11.83 -8.11
CA SER A 176 -13.66 12.35 -7.74
C SER A 176 -13.82 13.62 -6.90
N ILE A 177 -13.03 13.72 -5.84
CA ILE A 177 -13.00 14.86 -4.92
C ILE A 177 -11.57 15.35 -4.84
N THR A 178 -11.36 16.60 -5.24
CA THR A 178 -10.10 17.30 -5.04
C THR A 178 -10.07 17.91 -3.65
N VAL A 179 -9.00 17.68 -2.89
CA VAL A 179 -8.78 18.23 -1.56
C VAL A 179 -7.80 19.39 -1.64
N LEU A 180 -8.23 20.55 -1.16
CA LEU A 180 -7.48 21.80 -1.18
C LEU A 180 -7.07 22.22 0.24
N ASP A 181 -5.91 22.87 0.38
CA ASP A 181 -5.54 23.55 1.63
C ASP A 181 -6.17 24.95 1.74
N GLN A 182 -5.88 25.67 2.82
CA GLN A 182 -6.36 27.04 3.04
C GLN A 182 -5.84 28.07 2.01
N ALA A 183 -4.86 27.71 1.19
CA ALA A 183 -4.32 28.54 0.13
C ALA A 183 -4.88 28.14 -1.26
N ASP A 184 -5.97 27.36 -1.29
CA ASP A 184 -6.61 26.82 -2.50
C ASP A 184 -5.68 25.94 -3.36
N ARG A 185 -4.62 25.38 -2.75
CA ARG A 185 -3.69 24.48 -3.45
C ARG A 185 -4.16 23.04 -3.30
N VAL A 186 -4.02 22.26 -4.38
CA VAL A 186 -4.35 20.83 -4.37
C VAL A 186 -3.37 20.07 -3.48
N VAL A 187 -3.90 19.49 -2.41
CA VAL A 187 -3.17 18.63 -1.46
C VAL A 187 -3.31 17.17 -1.85
N SER A 188 -4.50 16.75 -2.28
CA SER A 188 -4.79 15.37 -2.64
C SER A 188 -6.01 15.28 -3.55
N GLN A 189 -6.24 14.11 -4.13
CA GLN A 189 -7.46 13.77 -4.85
C GLN A 189 -7.89 12.36 -4.42
N VAL A 190 -9.17 12.17 -4.17
CA VAL A 190 -9.73 10.88 -3.74
C VAL A 190 -10.97 10.58 -4.57
N SER A 191 -11.17 9.31 -4.92
CA SER A 191 -12.43 8.85 -5.50
C SER A 191 -13.24 8.12 -4.45
N SER A 192 -14.55 8.38 -4.40
CA SER A 192 -15.47 7.49 -3.68
C SER A 192 -15.63 6.15 -4.41
N ASP A 193 -15.97 5.10 -3.66
CA ASP A 193 -16.30 3.78 -4.18
C ASP A 193 -17.74 3.71 -4.73
N ALA A 194 -18.19 2.52 -5.13
CA ALA A 194 -19.52 2.30 -5.68
C ALA A 194 -20.64 2.54 -4.64
N GLU A 195 -20.31 2.39 -3.36
CA GLU A 195 -21.15 2.69 -2.21
C GLU A 195 -21.02 4.15 -1.76
N GLY A 196 -20.33 4.99 -2.54
CA GLY A 196 -20.12 6.41 -2.29
C GLY A 196 -19.16 6.71 -1.15
N ARG A 197 -18.48 5.71 -0.58
CA ARG A 197 -17.60 5.90 0.58
C ARG A 197 -16.18 6.23 0.14
N PHE A 198 -15.49 7.04 0.94
CA PHE A 198 -14.05 7.27 0.81
C PHE A 198 -13.41 7.46 2.18
N ARG A 199 -12.10 7.20 2.24
CA ARG A 199 -11.27 7.46 3.41
C ARG A 199 -9.96 8.09 2.95
N LEU A 200 -9.56 9.17 3.60
CA LEU A 200 -8.34 9.89 3.29
C LEU A 200 -7.61 10.24 4.59
N ALA A 201 -6.38 9.76 4.75
CA ALA A 201 -5.52 10.18 5.85
C ALA A 201 -4.97 11.58 5.55
N LEU A 202 -5.20 12.52 6.45
CA LEU A 202 -4.72 13.90 6.31
C LEU A 202 -4.12 14.38 7.63
N PRO A 203 -3.05 15.20 7.56
CA PRO A 203 -2.56 15.89 8.75
C PRO A 203 -3.65 16.80 9.33
N PRO A 204 -3.56 17.12 10.62
CA PRO A 204 -4.45 18.11 11.24
C PRO A 204 -4.35 19.45 10.50
N GLY A 205 -5.48 20.02 10.16
CA GLY A 205 -5.53 21.22 9.32
C GLY A 205 -6.94 21.52 8.82
N ASN A 206 -7.08 22.66 8.15
CA ASN A 206 -8.32 23.04 7.48
C ASN A 206 -8.18 22.79 5.99
N TYR A 207 -9.16 22.09 5.44
CA TYR A 207 -9.19 21.70 4.03
C TYR A 207 -10.53 22.07 3.40
N THR A 208 -10.51 22.19 2.09
CA THR A 208 -11.71 22.29 1.26
C THR A 208 -11.80 21.07 0.36
N LEU A 209 -12.86 20.27 0.52
CA LEU A 209 -13.22 19.20 -0.38
C LEU A 209 -14.00 19.81 -1.55
N ARG A 210 -13.43 19.77 -2.74
CA ARG A 210 -14.02 20.23 -3.99
C ARG A 210 -14.46 19.03 -4.81
N PRO A 211 -15.76 18.69 -4.82
CA PRO A 211 -16.26 17.60 -5.65
C PRO A 211 -16.15 17.99 -7.13
N GLU A 212 -15.61 17.09 -7.95
CA GLU A 212 -15.41 17.38 -9.36
C GLU A 212 -16.68 17.22 -10.17
N LYS A 213 -16.75 17.97 -11.26
CA LYS A 213 -17.82 17.81 -12.24
C LYS A 213 -17.63 16.48 -12.98
N PRO A 214 -18.64 15.61 -13.05
CA PRO A 214 -18.53 14.37 -13.80
C PRO A 214 -18.36 14.65 -15.29
N ALA A 215 -17.60 13.79 -15.98
CA ALA A 215 -17.38 13.89 -17.42
C ALA A 215 -18.67 13.77 -18.25
N LYS A 216 -19.70 13.12 -17.69
CA LYS A 216 -21.02 12.96 -18.28
C LYS A 216 -22.10 13.38 -17.29
N GLY A 217 -23.14 14.05 -17.78
CA GLY A 217 -24.26 14.52 -16.98
C GLY A 217 -24.10 15.96 -16.48
N ILE A 218 -25.10 16.41 -15.72
CA ILE A 218 -25.19 17.78 -15.17
C ILE A 218 -25.03 17.82 -13.66
N ALA A 219 -24.71 16.66 -13.05
CA ALA A 219 -24.65 16.57 -11.60
C ALA A 219 -23.54 17.46 -11.04
N ARG A 220 -23.82 18.11 -9.91
CA ARG A 220 -22.90 19.05 -9.27
C ARG A 220 -23.05 19.02 -7.75
N ALA A 221 -21.95 19.23 -7.06
CA ALA A 221 -21.94 19.45 -5.62
C ALA A 221 -21.14 20.72 -5.31
N ALA A 222 -21.41 21.33 -4.15
CA ALA A 222 -20.68 22.48 -3.66
C ALA A 222 -19.40 22.04 -2.93
N ASP A 223 -18.45 22.97 -2.83
CA ASP A 223 -17.27 22.80 -1.99
C ASP A 223 -17.67 22.64 -0.52
N VAL A 224 -16.98 21.77 0.20
CA VAL A 224 -17.20 21.48 1.62
C VAL A 224 -15.92 21.75 2.41
N SER A 225 -15.95 22.71 3.31
CA SER A 225 -14.83 22.97 4.22
C SER A 225 -14.86 22.02 5.42
N VAL A 226 -13.70 21.48 5.78
CA VAL A 226 -13.55 20.50 6.85
C VAL A 226 -12.29 20.77 7.66
N THR A 227 -12.40 20.62 8.98
CA THR A 227 -11.27 20.66 9.90
C THR A 227 -10.91 19.23 10.32
N VAL A 228 -9.66 18.85 10.09
CA VAL A 228 -9.09 17.58 10.57
C VAL A 228 -8.34 17.88 11.87
N THR A 229 -8.69 17.18 12.93
CA THR A 229 -8.04 17.30 14.25
C THR A 229 -7.05 16.16 14.45
N ALA A 230 -5.93 16.44 15.14
CA ALA A 230 -4.97 15.42 15.53
C ALA A 230 -5.65 14.31 16.34
N GLY A 231 -5.38 13.05 16.00
CA GLY A 231 -5.98 11.89 16.66
C GLY A 231 -7.43 11.59 16.27
N GLN A 232 -8.04 12.29 15.31
CA GLN A 232 -9.45 12.11 14.95
C GLN A 232 -9.72 11.91 13.47
N VAL A 233 -10.72 11.07 13.20
CA VAL A 233 -11.32 10.93 11.87
C VAL A 233 -12.58 11.79 11.80
N THR A 234 -12.58 12.78 10.92
CA THR A 234 -13.73 13.65 10.68
C THR A 234 -14.65 13.03 9.63
N THR A 235 -15.94 12.88 9.94
CA THR A 235 -16.93 12.36 8.98
C THR A 235 -17.58 13.49 8.18
N VAL A 236 -17.68 13.33 6.85
CA VAL A 236 -18.25 14.33 5.94
C VAL A 236 -19.27 13.71 4.97
N GLY A 237 -20.39 14.40 4.74
CA GLY A 237 -21.35 14.06 3.69
C GLY A 237 -21.23 15.02 2.51
N ILE A 238 -21.18 14.51 1.29
CA ILE A 238 -21.20 15.31 0.05
C ILE A 238 -22.42 14.88 -0.76
N THR A 239 -23.29 15.83 -1.10
CA THR A 239 -24.48 15.53 -1.91
C THR A 239 -24.41 16.24 -3.25
N TYR A 240 -24.42 15.46 -4.32
CA TYR A 240 -24.57 15.91 -5.68
C TYR A 240 -26.06 16.17 -5.98
N ASP A 241 -26.36 17.36 -6.48
CA ASP A 241 -27.60 17.67 -7.17
C ASP A 241 -27.55 17.02 -8.55
N SER A 242 -28.45 16.07 -8.82
CA SER A 242 -28.55 15.40 -10.11
C SER A 242 -29.04 16.31 -11.24
N GLY A 243 -29.68 17.43 -10.89
CA GLY A 243 -30.35 18.35 -11.81
C GLY A 243 -31.68 17.84 -12.35
N LEU A 244 -32.18 16.68 -11.89
CA LEU A 244 -33.52 16.19 -12.20
C LEU A 244 -34.58 17.04 -11.48
N ARG A 245 -35.71 17.27 -12.14
CA ARG A 245 -36.85 18.05 -11.64
C ARG A 245 -38.17 17.38 -11.98
#